data_AF-A0A7X3RY17-F1
#
_entry.id   AF-A0A7X3RY17-F1
#
_cell.length_a   1.000
_cell.length_b   1.000
_cell.length_c   1.000
_cell.angle_alpha   90.00
_cell.angle_beta   90.00
_cell.angle_gamma   90.00
#
_symmetry.space_group_name_H-M   'P 1'
#
loop_
_entity.id
_entity.type
_entity.pdbx_description
1 polymer ?
#
loop_
_entity_poly.entity_id
_entity_poly.type
_entity_poly.pdbx_seq_one_letter_code
_entity_poly.pdbx_strand_id
1 'polypeptide(L)'
;MSGRDGGAPRFDEQDRELLLEELDGFTASLPDEESRIPYLALRRDIETGQVSPENVPSLENILELTLQSGRVRRRQSAVAEKRLLRLFNGTPRGAAVKQAVAETNEALTALKGQIIDTVSFAPGTPGAYRLLIDTEACRVDLEITRQGVSVKNVEIGI
;
A
#
# COMPACT_ATOMS: atom_id res chain seq x y z
N MET A 1 4.77 -25.36 7.55
CA MET A 1 5.65 -24.27 8.00
C MET A 1 6.66 -24.00 6.90
N SER A 2 6.41 -23.01 6.05
CA SER A 2 7.36 -22.57 5.02
C SER A 2 7.57 -21.09 5.24
N GLY A 3 8.76 -20.71 5.73
CA GLY A 3 9.15 -19.32 5.89
C GLY A 3 9.14 -18.67 4.52
N ARG A 4 8.26 -17.68 4.32
CA ARG A 4 8.42 -16.76 3.21
C ARG A 4 9.64 -15.92 3.55
N ASP A 5 10.76 -16.22 2.90
CA ASP A 5 11.88 -15.30 2.82
C ASP A 5 11.31 -13.93 2.42
N GLY A 6 11.41 -12.96 3.32
CA GLY A 6 11.22 -11.54 3.03
C GLY A 6 12.37 -11.05 2.16
N GLY A 7 12.55 -11.69 1.01
CA GLY A 7 13.66 -11.46 0.10
C GLY A 7 13.61 -10.03 -0.39
N ALA A 8 14.74 -9.34 -0.25
CA ALA A 8 14.99 -8.03 -0.80
C ALA A 8 14.39 -7.91 -2.22
N PRO A 9 13.57 -6.89 -2.51
CA PRO A 9 13.05 -6.68 -3.86
C PRO A 9 14.24 -6.52 -4.81
N ARG A 10 14.22 -7.31 -5.90
CA ARG A 10 15.21 -7.23 -6.98
C ARG A 10 14.65 -6.37 -8.11
N PHE A 11 15.50 -5.56 -8.70
CA PHE A 11 15.14 -4.66 -9.79
C PHE A 11 15.78 -5.09 -11.09
N ASP A 12 15.01 -5.00 -12.19
CA ASP A 12 15.59 -4.97 -13.53
C ASP A 12 16.10 -3.55 -13.85
N GLU A 13 16.81 -3.37 -14.97
CA GLU A 13 17.35 -2.05 -15.37
C GLU A 13 16.28 -0.96 -15.38
N GLN A 14 15.11 -1.26 -15.94
CA GLN A 14 14.03 -0.30 -16.10
C GLN A 14 13.42 0.08 -14.75
N ASP A 15 13.29 -0.89 -13.85
CA ASP A 15 12.82 -0.66 -12.49
C ASP A 15 13.81 0.24 -11.73
N ARG A 16 15.13 0.07 -11.94
CA ARG A 16 16.17 0.92 -11.33
C ARG A 16 16.12 2.36 -11.85
N GLU A 17 16.14 2.55 -13.16
CA GLU A 17 16.10 3.87 -13.80
C GLU A 17 14.87 4.66 -13.30
N LEU A 18 13.71 4.00 -13.28
CA LEU A 18 12.47 4.58 -12.82
C LEU A 18 12.51 4.97 -11.34
N LEU A 19 12.99 4.08 -10.47
CA LEU A 19 13.09 4.36 -9.05
C LEU A 19 14.08 5.48 -8.74
N LEU A 20 15.21 5.56 -9.45
CA LEU A 20 16.19 6.63 -9.27
C LEU A 20 15.62 7.98 -9.67
N GLU A 21 14.89 8.06 -10.79
CA GLU A 21 14.22 9.31 -11.21
C GLU A 21 13.20 9.78 -10.16
N GLU A 22 12.37 8.87 -9.65
CA GLU A 22 11.37 9.19 -8.63
C GLU A 22 12.01 9.58 -7.29
N LEU A 23 13.08 8.89 -6.90
CA LEU A 23 13.86 9.19 -5.71
C LEU A 23 14.53 10.57 -5.80
N ASP A 24 15.08 10.92 -6.96
CA ASP A 24 15.68 12.23 -7.22
C ASP A 24 14.63 13.34 -7.12
N GLY A 25 13.48 13.15 -7.78
CA GLY A 25 12.38 14.11 -7.70
C GLY A 25 11.85 14.30 -6.27
N PHE A 26 11.82 13.25 -5.47
CA PHE A 26 11.39 13.31 -4.07
C PHE A 26 12.45 13.95 -3.17
N THR A 27 13.70 13.52 -3.23
CA THR A 27 14.78 14.05 -2.36
C THR A 27 15.09 15.52 -2.63
N ALA A 28 14.92 15.98 -3.87
CA ALA A 28 15.01 17.40 -4.24
C ALA A 28 13.90 18.25 -3.59
N SER A 29 12.76 17.65 -3.23
CA SER A 29 11.65 18.34 -2.56
C SER A 29 11.78 18.39 -1.04
N LEU A 30 12.70 17.61 -0.44
CA LEU A 30 12.94 17.63 1.00
C LEU A 30 13.74 18.88 1.39
N PRO A 31 13.32 19.62 2.43
CA PRO A 31 13.93 20.91 2.78
C PRO A 31 15.26 20.75 3.54
N ASP A 32 15.39 19.74 4.39
CA ASP A 32 16.55 19.52 5.26
C ASP A 32 17.38 18.31 4.85
N GLU A 33 18.67 18.34 5.22
CA GLU A 33 19.64 17.30 4.90
C GLU A 33 19.41 16.01 5.70
N GLU A 34 18.92 16.12 6.93
CA GLU A 34 18.65 14.98 7.80
C GLU A 34 17.56 14.06 7.22
N SER A 35 16.48 14.64 6.70
CA SER A 35 15.41 13.92 6.01
C SER A 35 15.88 13.21 4.74
N ARG A 36 17.00 13.63 4.12
CA ARG A 36 17.56 12.99 2.93
C ARG A 36 18.41 11.76 3.26
N ILE A 37 18.93 11.64 4.48
CA ILE A 37 19.87 10.57 4.87
C ILE A 37 19.32 9.16 4.57
N PRO A 38 18.07 8.80 4.94
CA PRO A 38 17.53 7.46 4.67
C PRO A 38 17.44 7.14 3.17
N TYR A 39 17.35 8.17 2.32
CA TYR A 39 17.22 8.02 0.88
C TYR A 39 18.56 7.95 0.16
N LEU A 40 19.64 8.45 0.77
CA LEU A 40 21.00 8.27 0.23
C LEU A 40 21.44 6.81 0.27
N ALA A 41 21.13 6.10 1.36
CA ALA A 41 21.41 4.67 1.48
C ALA A 41 20.55 3.86 0.48
N LEU A 42 19.25 4.16 0.41
CA LEU A 42 18.34 3.56 -0.55
C LEU A 42 18.78 3.77 -2.01
N ARG A 43 19.31 4.95 -2.36
CA ARG A 43 19.82 5.22 -3.71
C ARG A 43 20.89 4.20 -4.12
N ARG A 44 21.88 3.98 -3.25
CA ARG A 44 22.99 3.04 -3.52
C ARG A 44 22.47 1.61 -3.72
N ASP A 45 21.52 1.21 -2.90
CA ASP A 45 20.84 -0.08 -3.02
C ASP A 45 20.13 -0.23 -4.37
N ILE A 46 19.38 0.79 -4.80
CA ILE A 46 18.71 0.79 -6.10
C ILE A 46 19.74 0.72 -7.24
N GLU A 47 20.83 1.48 -7.18
CA GLU A 47 21.91 1.45 -8.17
C GLU A 47 22.49 0.04 -8.33
N THR A 48 22.67 -0.70 -7.23
CA THR A 48 23.16 -2.09 -7.26
C THR A 48 22.08 -3.13 -7.62
N GLY A 49 20.81 -2.74 -7.66
CA GLY A 49 19.68 -3.61 -8.00
C GLY A 49 19.17 -4.48 -6.85
N GLN A 50 19.65 -4.24 -5.63
CA GLN A 50 19.27 -5.00 -4.44
C GLN A 50 19.08 -4.08 -3.23
N VAL A 51 17.92 -4.18 -2.58
CA VAL A 51 17.59 -3.36 -1.39
C VAL A 51 17.86 -4.12 -0.11
N SER A 52 18.71 -3.55 0.72
CA SER A 52 19.01 -4.07 2.04
C SER A 52 17.77 -3.94 2.94
N PRO A 53 17.51 -4.90 3.86
CA PRO A 53 16.30 -4.91 4.69
C PRO A 53 16.03 -3.60 5.43
N GLU A 54 17.09 -2.91 5.86
CA GLU A 54 17.03 -1.60 6.54
C GLU A 54 16.49 -0.46 5.66
N ASN A 55 16.64 -0.56 4.35
CA ASN A 55 16.20 0.46 3.38
C ASN A 55 14.83 0.15 2.78
N VAL A 56 14.25 -1.03 3.05
CA VAL A 56 12.90 -1.40 2.61
C VAL A 56 11.83 -0.39 3.07
N PRO A 57 11.82 0.10 4.32
CA PRO A 57 10.83 1.11 4.73
C PRO A 57 10.89 2.41 3.91
N SER A 58 12.10 2.86 3.54
CA SER A 58 12.29 4.03 2.68
C SER A 58 11.79 3.77 1.25
N LEU A 59 12.05 2.57 0.72
CA LEU A 59 11.54 2.12 -0.57
C LEU A 59 10.00 2.11 -0.60
N GLU A 60 9.38 1.55 0.45
CA GLU A 60 7.93 1.51 0.58
C GLU A 60 7.33 2.91 0.59
N ASN A 61 7.94 3.83 1.33
CA ASN A 61 7.47 5.21 1.43
C ASN A 61 7.51 5.92 0.07
N ILE A 62 8.62 5.82 -0.66
CA ILE A 62 8.71 6.47 -1.98
C ILE A 62 7.72 5.85 -2.98
N LEU A 63 7.60 4.53 -3.02
CA LEU A 63 6.64 3.83 -3.88
C LEU A 63 5.20 4.25 -3.57
N GLU A 64 4.83 4.29 -2.29
CA GLU A 64 3.50 4.68 -1.84
C GLU A 64 3.16 6.12 -2.26
N LEU A 65 4.05 7.08 -1.97
CA LEU A 65 3.86 8.49 -2.33
C LEU A 65 3.78 8.68 -3.84
N THR A 66 4.65 8.01 -4.59
CA THR A 66 4.69 8.09 -6.05
C THR A 66 3.40 7.55 -6.67
N LEU A 67 2.94 6.36 -6.23
CA LEU A 67 1.69 5.75 -6.70
C LEU A 67 0.46 6.59 -6.33
N GLN A 68 0.40 7.13 -5.10
CA GLN A 68 -0.73 7.97 -4.64
C GLN A 68 -0.82 9.29 -5.40
N SER A 69 0.31 9.87 -5.80
CA SER A 69 0.33 11.16 -6.49
C SER A 69 -0.23 11.11 -7.92
N GLY A 70 -0.33 9.91 -8.52
CA GLY A 70 -0.69 9.71 -9.93
C GLY A 70 0.25 10.44 -10.90
N ARG A 71 1.45 10.84 -10.46
CA ARG A 71 2.41 11.61 -11.27
C ARG A 71 3.05 10.73 -12.35
N VAL A 72 3.40 9.49 -12.02
CA VAL A 72 4.02 8.53 -12.96
C VAL A 72 3.13 8.27 -14.16
N ARG A 73 1.83 8.06 -13.93
CA ARG A 73 0.86 7.89 -15.01
C ARG A 73 0.78 9.09 -15.95
N ARG A 74 0.95 10.31 -15.42
CA ARG A 74 0.88 11.57 -16.17
C ARG A 74 2.17 11.94 -16.88
N ARG A 75 3.33 11.63 -16.27
CA ARG A 75 4.66 12.03 -16.77
C ARG A 75 5.31 10.98 -17.66
N GLN A 76 5.07 9.70 -17.40
CA GLN A 76 5.72 8.61 -18.10
C GLN A 76 4.70 7.72 -18.83
N SER A 77 4.09 6.76 -18.15
CA SER A 77 3.08 5.87 -18.75
C SER A 77 2.33 5.04 -17.72
N ALA A 78 1.19 4.47 -18.14
CA ALA A 78 0.50 3.43 -17.39
C ALA A 78 1.33 2.14 -17.21
N VAL A 79 2.33 1.90 -18.08
CA VAL A 79 3.22 0.75 -17.95
C VAL A 79 4.20 0.95 -16.79
N ALA A 80 4.76 2.16 -16.65
CA ALA A 80 5.64 2.52 -15.55
C ALA A 80 4.92 2.44 -14.19
N GLU A 81 3.69 2.96 -14.11
CA GLU A 81 2.87 2.86 -12.90
C GLU A 81 2.61 1.40 -12.49
N LYS A 82 2.30 0.53 -13.46
CA LYS A 82 2.13 -0.92 -13.20
C LYS A 82 3.40 -1.58 -12.68
N ARG A 83 4.59 -1.17 -13.17
CA ARG A 83 5.87 -1.68 -12.67
C ARG A 83 6.10 -1.28 -11.22
N LEU A 84 5.91 -0.01 -10.87
CA LEU A 84 6.03 0.46 -9.49
C LEU A 84 5.03 -0.23 -8.57
N LEU A 85 3.78 -0.41 -9.04
CA LEU A 85 2.78 -1.14 -8.28
C LEU A 85 3.19 -2.60 -8.05
N ARG A 86 3.80 -3.26 -9.04
CA ARG A 86 4.37 -4.61 -8.88
C ARG A 86 5.47 -4.64 -7.82
N LEU A 87 6.37 -3.66 -7.81
CA LEU A 87 7.45 -3.54 -6.83
C LEU A 87 6.90 -3.34 -5.41
N PHE A 88 5.97 -2.40 -5.24
CA PHE A 88 5.31 -2.14 -3.96
C PHE A 88 4.63 -3.40 -3.43
N ASN A 89 3.91 -4.09 -4.31
CA ASN A 89 3.24 -5.35 -4.02
C ASN A 89 4.17 -6.52 -3.63
N GLY A 90 5.49 -6.38 -3.81
CA GLY A 90 6.52 -7.31 -3.37
C GLY A 90 7.14 -6.97 -2.02
N THR A 91 6.85 -5.80 -1.44
CA THR A 91 7.37 -5.40 -0.12
C THR A 91 6.50 -5.96 1.01
N PRO A 92 6.99 -5.97 2.27
CA PRO A 92 6.19 -6.33 3.44
C PRO A 92 4.88 -5.52 3.57
N ARG A 93 4.92 -4.20 3.36
CA ARG A 93 3.72 -3.34 3.39
C ARG A 93 2.76 -3.63 2.26
N GLY A 94 3.24 -3.82 1.03
CA GLY A 94 2.36 -4.21 -0.08
C GLY A 94 1.73 -5.60 0.14
N ALA A 95 2.48 -6.53 0.74
CA ALA A 95 1.94 -7.83 1.14
C ALA A 95 0.86 -7.69 2.24
N ALA A 96 1.08 -6.83 3.23
CA ALA A 96 0.09 -6.53 4.26
C ALA A 96 -1.20 -5.92 3.68
N VAL A 97 -1.09 -5.00 2.72
CA VAL A 97 -2.26 -4.43 2.01
C VAL A 97 -3.04 -5.51 1.27
N LYS A 98 -2.35 -6.39 0.53
CA LYS A 98 -3.01 -7.51 -0.16
C LYS A 98 -3.73 -8.44 0.82
N GLN A 99 -3.11 -8.72 1.95
CA GLN A 99 -3.69 -9.56 3.00
C GLN A 99 -4.96 -8.91 3.57
N ALA A 100 -4.91 -7.62 3.91
CA ALA A 100 -6.06 -6.88 4.41
C ALA A 100 -7.23 -6.85 3.40
N VAL A 101 -6.93 -6.73 2.10
CA VAL A 101 -7.95 -6.84 1.04
C VAL A 101 -8.56 -8.24 0.97
N ALA A 102 -7.75 -9.29 1.11
CA ALA A 102 -8.25 -10.67 1.13
C ALA A 102 -9.20 -10.91 2.32
N GLU A 103 -8.79 -10.47 3.52
CA GLU A 103 -9.60 -10.54 4.75
C GLU A 103 -10.89 -9.73 4.62
N THR A 104 -10.83 -8.55 4.00
CA THR A 104 -12.01 -7.73 3.75
C THR A 104 -12.98 -8.43 2.80
N ASN A 105 -12.50 -9.05 1.72
CA ASN A 105 -13.35 -9.80 0.80
C ASN A 105 -13.98 -11.02 1.47
N GLU A 106 -13.25 -11.71 2.35
CA GLU A 106 -13.77 -12.80 3.16
C GLU A 106 -14.89 -12.32 4.09
N ALA A 107 -14.67 -11.23 4.83
CA ALA A 107 -15.68 -10.62 5.69
C ALA A 107 -16.93 -10.21 4.90
N LEU A 108 -16.76 -9.57 3.73
CA LEU A 108 -17.86 -9.18 2.86
C LEU A 108 -18.65 -10.38 2.29
N THR A 109 -18.06 -11.57 2.26
CA THR A 109 -18.77 -12.80 1.84
C THR A 109 -19.91 -13.14 2.81
N ALA A 110 -19.82 -12.73 4.08
CA ALA A 110 -20.92 -12.91 5.04
C ALA A 110 -22.22 -12.23 4.57
N LEU A 111 -22.12 -11.12 3.83
CA LEU A 111 -23.28 -10.36 3.34
C LEU A 111 -23.94 -10.99 2.10
N LYS A 112 -23.35 -12.03 1.51
CA LYS A 112 -23.82 -12.58 0.23
C LYS A 112 -25.23 -13.17 0.36
N GLY A 113 -26.15 -12.64 -0.44
CA GLY A 113 -27.54 -13.10 -0.48
C GLY A 113 -28.42 -12.53 0.63
N GLN A 114 -27.88 -11.67 1.47
CA GLN A 114 -28.62 -10.98 2.52
C GLN A 114 -29.27 -9.70 1.99
N ILE A 115 -30.39 -9.29 2.61
CA ILE A 115 -30.97 -7.96 2.40
C ILE A 115 -30.22 -6.99 3.30
N ILE A 116 -29.75 -5.89 2.71
CA ILE A 116 -29.05 -4.85 3.46
C ILE A 116 -30.09 -3.92 4.08
N ASP A 117 -30.06 -3.80 5.41
CA ASP A 117 -30.95 -2.91 6.16
C ASP A 117 -30.34 -1.51 6.25
N THR A 118 -29.04 -1.42 6.52
CA THR A 118 -28.33 -0.15 6.65
C THR A 118 -26.96 -0.20 5.99
N VAL A 119 -26.63 0.85 5.24
CA VAL A 119 -25.26 1.19 4.84
C VAL A 119 -24.97 2.60 5.31
N SER A 120 -23.92 2.79 6.09
CA SER A 120 -23.54 4.12 6.55
C SER A 120 -22.04 4.35 6.46
N PHE A 121 -21.69 5.58 6.08
CA PHE A 121 -20.32 6.09 6.12
C PHE A 121 -20.22 7.15 7.20
N ALA A 122 -19.22 7.03 8.06
CA ALA A 122 -18.93 8.02 9.09
C ALA A 122 -17.43 8.39 9.06
N PRO A 123 -17.09 9.65 9.35
CA PRO A 123 -15.69 9.99 9.62
C PRO A 123 -15.21 9.23 10.87
N GLY A 124 -14.02 8.65 10.80
CA GLY A 124 -13.31 8.10 11.94
C GLY A 124 -12.32 9.12 12.50
N THR A 125 -11.03 8.81 12.41
CA THR A 125 -9.94 9.78 12.61
C THR A 125 -9.65 10.54 11.32
N PRO A 126 -8.93 11.68 11.35
CA PRO A 126 -8.56 12.39 10.13
C PRO A 126 -7.87 11.49 9.09
N GLY A 127 -8.46 11.41 7.89
CA GLY A 127 -7.97 10.54 6.82
C GLY A 127 -8.44 9.08 6.89
N ALA A 128 -9.33 8.75 7.84
CA ALA A 128 -9.99 7.46 7.98
C ALA A 128 -11.52 7.62 7.95
N TYR A 129 -12.17 6.70 7.26
CA TYR A 129 -13.63 6.61 7.16
C TYR A 129 -14.07 5.23 7.62
N ARG A 130 -15.17 5.16 8.35
CA ARG A 130 -15.82 3.89 8.69
C ARG A 130 -16.98 3.63 7.75
N LEU A 131 -17.04 2.42 7.22
CA LEU A 131 -18.17 1.87 6.49
C LEU A 131 -18.82 0.79 7.34
N LEU A 132 -20.06 1.03 7.72
CA LEU A 132 -20.88 0.05 8.40
C LEU A 132 -21.92 -0.52 7.42
N ILE A 133 -22.00 -1.84 7.35
CA ILE A 133 -23.05 -2.57 6.62
C ILE A 133 -23.77 -3.45 7.62
N ASP A 134 -25.09 -3.31 7.71
CA ASP A 134 -25.95 -4.02 8.65
C ASP A 134 -27.04 -4.78 7.89
N THR A 135 -27.31 -5.99 8.34
CA THR A 135 -28.35 -6.90 7.82
C THR A 135 -29.00 -7.62 9.01
N GLU A 136 -30.11 -8.31 8.74
CA GLU A 136 -30.77 -9.14 9.75
C GLU A 136 -29.84 -10.19 10.39
N ALA A 137 -28.86 -10.74 9.65
CA ALA A 137 -28.03 -11.84 10.15
C ALA A 137 -26.57 -11.47 10.45
N CYS A 138 -26.07 -10.31 10.00
CA CYS A 138 -24.71 -9.88 10.31
C CYS A 138 -24.47 -8.38 10.19
N ARG A 139 -23.40 -7.94 10.85
CA ARG A 139 -22.91 -6.56 10.81
C ARG A 139 -21.42 -6.53 10.52
N VAL A 140 -21.02 -5.73 9.55
CA VAL A 140 -19.62 -5.56 9.11
C VAL A 140 -19.20 -4.10 9.30
N ASP A 141 -18.15 -3.87 10.09
CA ASP A 141 -17.48 -2.57 10.27
C ASP A 141 -16.11 -2.59 9.58
N LEU A 142 -15.95 -1.74 8.57
CA LEU A 142 -14.70 -1.56 7.83
C LEU A 142 -14.13 -0.17 8.08
N GLU A 143 -12.81 -0.08 8.20
CA GLU A 143 -12.10 1.20 8.13
C GLU A 143 -11.38 1.33 6.80
N ILE A 144 -11.56 2.48 6.16
CA ILE A 144 -10.96 2.84 4.90
C ILE A 144 -10.06 4.04 5.15
N THR A 145 -8.78 3.88 4.84
CA THR A 145 -7.74 4.92 4.95
C THR A 145 -7.03 5.10 3.61
N ARG A 146 -6.10 6.04 3.55
CA ARG A 146 -5.21 6.18 2.39
C ARG A 146 -4.31 4.95 2.16
N GLN A 147 -4.07 4.16 3.19
CA GLN A 147 -3.21 2.98 3.14
C GLN A 147 -3.97 1.72 2.70
N GLY A 148 -5.30 1.75 2.72
CA GLY A 148 -6.14 0.63 2.30
C GLY A 148 -7.39 0.47 3.14
N VAL A 149 -7.99 -0.72 3.06
CA VAL A 149 -9.17 -1.13 3.81
C VAL A 149 -8.79 -2.18 4.85
N SER A 150 -9.43 -2.12 6.01
CA SER A 150 -9.28 -3.13 7.07
C SER A 150 -10.62 -3.46 7.70
N VAL A 151 -10.80 -4.71 8.09
CA VAL A 151 -11.95 -5.17 8.87
C VAL A 151 -11.73 -4.76 10.32
N LYS A 152 -12.67 -4.01 10.90
CA LYS A 152 -12.66 -3.67 12.33
C LYS A 152 -13.48 -4.64 13.14
N ASN A 153 -14.63 -5.06 12.61
CA ASN A 153 -15.52 -5.98 13.30
C ASN A 153 -16.40 -6.74 12.29
N VAL A 154 -16.73 -7.99 12.62
CA VAL A 154 -17.75 -8.80 11.95
C VAL A 154 -18.56 -9.50 13.03
N GLU A 155 -19.84 -9.17 13.13
CA GLU A 155 -20.79 -9.79 14.04
C GLU A 155 -21.74 -10.67 13.24
N ILE A 156 -21.94 -11.92 13.68
CA ILE A 156 -22.79 -12.91 13.00
C ILE A 156 -23.81 -13.42 14.01
N GLY A 157 -25.08 -13.54 13.59
CA GLY A 157 -26.17 -14.07 14.42
C GLY A 157 -26.77 -13.00 15.35
N ILE A 158 -27.14 -11.87 14.77
CA ILE A 158 -27.85 -10.76 15.44
C ILE A 158 -29.30 -11.17 15.76
#